data_AF-A0A7V0QML6-F1
#
_entry.id   AF-A0A7V0QML6-F1
#
_cell.length_a   1.000
_cell.length_b   1.000
_cell.length_c   1.000
_cell.angle_alpha   90.00
_cell.angle_beta   90.00
_cell.angle_gamma   90.00
#
_symmetry.space_group_name_H-M   'P 1'
#
loop_
_entity.id
_entity.type
_entity.pdbx_description
1 polymer ?
#
loop_
_entity_poly.entity_id
_entity_poly.type
_entity_poly.pdbx_seq_one_letter_code
_entity_poly.pdbx_strand_id
1 'polypeptide(L)'
;TRNIDEILKEIEIEIDEEYISSVKEKLGESLATHYIDFTRIREMADRAREHRLIPEYTQAFFETAFELAGGRLRTRKDGFIGIESIPLVIRQIAREDTFQKSYGPLSKKYPKVTFDKEVAFKNADAEFISFGHPLFEAILEWVEKSLSGKLKIGATFEDPDGLMDGYAVFFEGEVKDGRGNIAGKRLFSFFVDGKSGSIYPKNPAFIWDLARKNHISHFETNSNETIETLKEKVFAKLIPELAKYQESLSLERKRQAQIKEKYGVKSLEQLIIKLDRDLIKLYERQSKGEKVDLVIGNKEEQKKRYEHALETLKKTIKQEQALTMSSPSFVGAIRVVPAEKSEPSMRKDVAIEQLGMEIALNFEIDNDRKPEDVSAENLGFDIRSIDKNGKRRYIEVKARAAGGAVALTQNEWFKAQRFGDDYYLYVIINAATNPSLHVIKNPAKTLRPEKRIESVRYVISPDQILQHHHE
;
A
#
# COMPACT_ATOMS: atom_id res chain seq x y z
N THR A 1 28.47 -9.26 7.82
CA THR A 1 27.15 -9.00 8.45
C THR A 1 26.15 -8.99 7.32
N ARG A 2 25.38 -10.06 7.16
CA ARG A 2 24.47 -10.21 6.00
C ARG A 2 23.35 -9.17 6.06
N ASN A 3 23.05 -8.57 4.92
CA ASN A 3 22.05 -7.51 4.78
C ASN A 3 20.63 -8.10 4.88
N ILE A 4 19.69 -7.36 5.45
CA ILE A 4 18.26 -7.73 5.54
C ILE A 4 17.69 -8.07 4.15
N ASP A 5 18.21 -7.44 3.09
CA ASP A 5 17.85 -7.75 1.71
C ASP A 5 18.33 -9.12 1.21
N GLU A 6 19.44 -9.66 1.75
CA GLU A 6 19.88 -11.04 1.47
C GLU A 6 18.99 -12.06 2.18
N ILE A 7 18.48 -11.73 3.37
CA ILE A 7 17.51 -12.55 4.12
C ILE A 7 16.12 -12.52 3.44
N LEU A 8 15.73 -11.38 2.86
CA LEU A 8 14.48 -11.24 2.12
C LEU A 8 14.54 -11.93 0.74
N LYS A 9 15.73 -12.02 0.11
CA LYS A 9 15.96 -12.82 -1.10
C LYS A 9 15.82 -14.32 -0.88
N GLU A 10 16.05 -14.82 0.33
CA GLU A 10 15.82 -16.21 0.73
C GLU A 10 14.36 -16.53 1.10
N ILE A 11 13.42 -15.57 1.00
CA ILE A 11 12.00 -15.77 1.38
C ILE A 11 11.04 -15.68 0.18
N GLU A 12 11.48 -15.18 -0.98
CA GLU A 12 10.72 -15.28 -2.24
C GLU A 12 11.13 -16.52 -3.02
N ILE A 13 10.66 -17.68 -2.56
CA ILE A 13 10.72 -18.91 -3.35
C ILE A 13 9.31 -19.21 -3.85
N GLU A 14 9.18 -19.55 -5.13
CA GLU A 14 7.98 -20.21 -5.66
C GLU A 14 7.71 -21.44 -4.80
N ILE A 15 6.62 -21.37 -4.02
CA ILE A 15 6.28 -22.38 -3.02
C ILE A 15 5.77 -23.62 -3.75
N ASP A 16 6.69 -24.46 -4.20
CA ASP A 16 6.49 -25.84 -4.64
C ASP A 16 6.55 -26.79 -3.43
N GLU A 17 5.78 -27.88 -3.45
CA GLU A 17 5.85 -28.98 -2.47
C GLU A 17 7.28 -29.53 -2.29
N GLU A 18 8.10 -29.58 -3.35
CA GLU A 18 9.50 -30.03 -3.29
C GLU A 18 10.39 -29.03 -2.52
N TYR A 19 10.17 -27.73 -2.69
CA TYR A 19 10.92 -26.70 -1.95
C TYR A 19 10.63 -26.78 -0.44
N ILE A 20 9.35 -26.96 -0.08
CA ILE A 20 8.91 -27.14 1.32
C ILE A 20 9.60 -28.35 1.98
N SER A 21 9.79 -29.44 1.24
CA SER A 21 10.47 -30.63 1.75
C SER A 21 11.97 -30.39 1.95
N SER A 22 12.63 -29.71 1.00
CA SER A 22 14.07 -29.41 1.08
C SER A 22 14.44 -28.44 2.23
N VAL A 23 13.53 -27.53 2.56
CA VAL A 23 13.68 -26.57 3.67
C VAL A 23 13.54 -27.28 5.03
N LYS A 24 12.69 -28.31 5.14
CA LYS A 24 12.57 -29.15 6.34
C LYS A 24 13.87 -29.90 6.67
N GLU A 25 14.61 -30.33 5.65
CA GLU A 25 15.82 -31.12 5.81
C GLU A 25 17.06 -30.25 6.12
N LYS A 26 17.17 -29.07 5.49
CA LYS A 26 18.32 -28.16 5.68
C LYS A 26 18.30 -27.34 6.96
N LEU A 27 17.13 -27.16 7.60
CA LEU A 27 16.97 -26.35 8.82
C LEU A 27 17.12 -27.15 10.13
N GLY A 28 17.53 -28.42 10.07
CA GLY A 28 17.62 -29.35 11.21
C GLY A 28 18.48 -28.91 12.41
N GLU A 29 19.31 -27.85 12.29
CA GLU A 29 20.25 -27.43 13.34
C GLU A 29 20.12 -25.95 13.79
N SER A 30 19.22 -25.14 13.21
CA SER A 30 19.03 -23.70 13.58
C SER A 30 17.62 -23.38 14.10
N LEU A 31 17.00 -24.37 14.75
CA LEU A 31 15.57 -24.44 15.10
C LEU A 31 15.16 -23.54 16.28
N ALA A 32 15.14 -22.21 16.10
CA ALA A 32 14.48 -21.30 17.05
C ALA A 32 13.44 -20.36 16.43
N THR A 33 13.17 -20.44 15.12
CA THR A 33 12.25 -19.48 14.51
C THR A 33 11.48 -20.09 13.35
N HIS A 34 10.15 -20.02 13.47
CA HIS A 34 9.11 -20.14 12.43
C HIS A 34 8.34 -21.47 12.31
N TYR A 35 7.22 -21.57 13.04
CA TYR A 35 6.02 -22.27 12.54
C TYR A 35 5.27 -21.30 11.62
N ILE A 36 5.37 -21.51 10.31
CA ILE A 36 4.73 -20.68 9.29
C ILE A 36 3.37 -21.29 8.90
N ASP A 37 2.29 -20.52 9.05
CA ASP A 37 0.94 -20.88 8.60
C ASP A 37 0.70 -20.30 7.19
N PHE A 38 0.94 -21.14 6.17
CA PHE A 38 1.04 -20.72 4.76
C PHE A 38 -0.29 -20.24 4.16
N THR A 39 -1.43 -20.77 4.61
CA THR A 39 -2.76 -20.34 4.15
C THR A 39 -3.06 -18.90 4.58
N ARG A 40 -2.62 -18.54 5.80
CA ARG A 40 -2.76 -17.18 6.34
C ARG A 40 -1.77 -16.19 5.75
N ILE A 41 -0.57 -16.64 5.38
CA ILE A 41 0.37 -15.79 4.63
C ILE A 41 -0.25 -15.39 3.30
N ARG A 42 -0.98 -16.28 2.63
CA ARG A 42 -1.63 -15.95 1.35
C ARG A 42 -2.72 -14.89 1.54
N GLU A 43 -3.62 -15.02 2.50
CA GLU A 43 -4.65 -14.01 2.79
C GLU A 43 -4.06 -12.66 3.24
N MET A 44 -2.99 -12.69 4.06
CA MET A 44 -2.28 -11.48 4.49
C MET A 44 -1.49 -10.86 3.34
N ALA A 45 -0.90 -11.66 2.45
CA ALA A 45 -0.25 -11.20 1.22
C ALA A 45 -1.28 -10.62 0.25
N ASP A 46 -2.49 -11.17 0.17
CA ASP A 46 -3.57 -10.65 -0.67
C ASP A 46 -4.09 -9.30 -0.17
N ARG A 47 -4.37 -9.18 1.13
CA ARG A 47 -4.71 -7.88 1.74
C ARG A 47 -3.56 -6.88 1.63
N ALA A 48 -2.33 -7.34 1.82
CA ALA A 48 -1.16 -6.51 1.56
C ALA A 48 -1.07 -6.14 0.07
N ARG A 49 -1.41 -7.02 -0.87
CA ARG A 49 -1.48 -6.71 -2.31
C ARG A 49 -2.61 -5.73 -2.65
N GLU A 50 -3.72 -5.76 -1.93
CA GLU A 50 -4.80 -4.79 -2.12
C GLU A 50 -4.41 -3.38 -1.61
N HIS A 51 -3.69 -3.31 -0.48
CA HIS A 51 -3.38 -2.06 0.22
C HIS A 51 -1.93 -1.56 0.11
N ARG A 52 -0.96 -2.33 -0.43
CA ARG A 52 0.44 -1.86 -0.62
C ARG A 52 0.42 -0.61 -1.49
N LEU A 53 1.39 0.27 -1.28
CA LEU A 53 1.72 1.27 -2.29
C LEU A 53 2.02 0.57 -3.61
N ILE A 54 1.31 1.04 -4.64
CA ILE A 54 1.37 0.52 -6.00
C ILE A 54 2.69 1.05 -6.62
N PRO A 55 3.56 0.20 -7.19
CA PRO A 55 4.76 0.63 -7.93
C PRO A 55 4.52 1.82 -8.85
N GLU A 56 3.36 1.86 -9.49
CA GLU A 56 2.90 2.88 -10.42
C GLU A 56 2.66 4.23 -9.71
N TYR A 57 2.21 4.24 -8.45
CA TYR A 57 2.19 5.48 -7.65
C TYR A 57 3.59 5.94 -7.29
N THR A 58 4.46 5.02 -6.89
CA THR A 58 5.86 5.31 -6.56
C THR A 58 6.58 5.90 -7.78
N GLN A 59 6.37 5.32 -8.96
CA GLN A 59 6.88 5.80 -10.23
C GLN A 59 6.28 7.17 -10.59
N ALA A 60 4.96 7.33 -10.59
CA ALA A 60 4.32 8.60 -10.95
C ALA A 60 4.71 9.74 -10.00
N PHE A 61 4.83 9.45 -8.70
CA PHE A 61 5.37 10.38 -7.71
C PHE A 61 6.81 10.74 -8.04
N PHE A 62 7.68 9.74 -8.26
CA PHE A 62 9.08 9.95 -8.56
C PHE A 62 9.28 10.78 -9.83
N GLU A 63 8.59 10.43 -10.91
CA GLU A 63 8.67 11.14 -12.19
C GLU A 63 8.27 12.61 -12.02
N THR A 64 7.12 12.86 -11.38
CA THR A 64 6.63 14.21 -11.12
C THR A 64 7.61 15.01 -10.25
N ALA A 65 8.08 14.42 -9.15
CA ALA A 65 8.97 15.11 -8.20
C ALA A 65 10.36 15.35 -8.80
N PHE A 66 10.89 14.39 -9.56
CA PHE A 66 12.18 14.51 -10.22
C PHE A 66 12.17 15.60 -11.30
N GLU A 67 11.12 15.68 -12.10
CA GLU A 67 10.93 16.75 -13.07
C GLU A 67 10.79 18.12 -12.39
N LEU A 68 10.02 18.21 -11.30
CA LEU A 68 9.91 19.43 -10.50
C LEU A 68 11.24 19.86 -9.87
N ALA A 69 12.11 18.91 -9.53
CA ALA A 69 13.47 19.17 -9.05
C ALA A 69 14.45 19.58 -10.18
N GLY A 70 13.96 19.70 -11.43
CA GLY A 70 14.74 20.06 -12.61
C GLY A 70 15.44 18.88 -13.29
N GLY A 71 15.04 17.65 -12.95
CA GLY A 71 15.53 16.43 -13.57
C GLY A 71 14.91 16.15 -14.93
N ARG A 72 15.53 15.27 -15.71
CA ARG A 72 15.01 14.79 -16.99
C ARG A 72 15.05 13.27 -17.02
N LEU A 73 13.93 12.67 -17.41
CA LEU A 73 13.76 11.23 -17.56
C LEU A 73 13.56 10.91 -19.04
N ARG A 74 14.07 9.75 -19.47
CA ARG A 74 13.85 9.25 -20.82
C ARG A 74 13.31 7.83 -20.78
N THR A 75 12.16 7.60 -21.37
CA THR A 75 11.66 6.24 -21.61
C THR A 75 12.47 5.60 -22.74
N ARG A 76 13.07 4.45 -22.45
CA ARG A 76 13.84 3.67 -23.41
C ARG A 76 12.91 2.79 -24.25
N LYS A 77 13.44 2.25 -25.35
CA LYS A 77 12.68 1.35 -26.26
C LYS A 77 12.25 0.04 -25.57
N ASP A 78 13.01 -0.39 -24.58
CA ASP A 78 12.77 -1.58 -23.77
C ASP A 78 11.79 -1.31 -22.59
N GLY A 79 11.22 -0.11 -22.49
CA GLY A 79 10.27 0.29 -21.45
C GLY A 79 10.89 0.79 -20.14
N PHE A 80 12.22 0.67 -19.98
CA PHE A 80 12.93 1.14 -18.80
C PHE A 80 13.13 2.67 -18.82
N ILE A 81 13.34 3.25 -17.64
CA ILE A 81 13.64 4.68 -17.51
C ILE A 81 15.16 4.88 -17.51
N GLY A 82 15.63 5.85 -18.28
CA GLY A 82 17.02 6.31 -18.27
C GLY A 82 17.13 7.68 -17.59
N ILE A 83 18.08 7.80 -16.67
CA ILE A 83 18.43 9.04 -15.96
C ILE A 83 19.90 9.35 -16.22
N GLU A 84 20.17 10.32 -17.09
CA GLU A 84 21.53 10.65 -17.52
C GLU A 84 22.28 11.55 -16.53
N SER A 85 21.54 12.35 -15.74
CA SER A 85 22.12 13.24 -14.74
C SER A 85 21.14 13.52 -13.60
N ILE A 86 21.66 13.55 -12.37
CA ILE A 86 20.88 13.94 -11.19
C ILE A 86 20.95 15.46 -10.95
N PRO A 87 19.83 16.16 -10.69
CA PRO A 87 19.82 17.58 -10.34
C PRO A 87 20.70 17.93 -9.13
N LEU A 88 21.24 19.15 -9.12
CA LEU A 88 22.15 19.59 -8.06
C LEU A 88 21.50 19.54 -6.67
N VAL A 89 20.23 19.97 -6.57
CA VAL A 89 19.48 19.99 -5.30
C VAL A 89 19.33 18.60 -4.68
N ILE A 90 19.10 17.56 -5.50
CA ILE A 90 19.02 16.17 -5.06
C ILE A 90 20.42 15.65 -4.65
N ARG A 91 21.45 16.00 -5.42
CA ARG A 91 22.84 15.63 -5.07
C ARG A 91 23.32 16.26 -3.77
N GLN A 92 22.83 17.45 -3.41
CA GLN A 92 23.20 18.12 -2.16
C GLN A 92 22.65 17.35 -0.96
N ILE A 93 21.40 16.91 -1.01
CA ILE A 93 20.78 16.07 0.04
C ILE A 93 21.57 14.77 0.21
N ALA A 94 21.88 14.08 -0.89
CA ALA A 94 22.63 12.83 -0.81
C ALA A 94 24.10 12.98 -0.36
N ARG A 95 24.61 14.21 -0.23
CA ARG A 95 25.94 14.49 0.33
C ARG A 95 25.93 14.68 1.84
N GLU A 96 24.77 14.79 2.47
CA GLU A 96 24.66 14.89 3.92
C GLU A 96 25.14 13.58 4.59
N ASP A 97 25.97 13.69 5.63
CA ASP A 97 26.56 12.52 6.31
C ASP A 97 25.49 11.59 6.91
N THR A 98 24.41 12.17 7.43
CA THR A 98 23.26 11.45 7.98
C THR A 98 22.56 10.62 6.91
N PHE A 99 22.43 11.17 5.70
CA PHE A 99 21.84 10.49 4.56
C PHE A 99 22.69 9.30 4.10
N GLN A 100 24.00 9.52 3.90
CA GLN A 100 24.90 8.46 3.41
C GLN A 100 25.01 7.29 4.38
N LYS A 101 24.99 7.56 5.69
CA LYS A 101 24.98 6.50 6.72
C LYS A 101 23.72 5.65 6.68
N SER A 102 22.59 6.24 6.26
CA SER A 102 21.28 5.58 6.27
C SER A 102 21.02 4.81 4.98
N TYR A 103 21.35 5.40 3.83
CA TYR A 103 20.95 4.88 2.52
C TYR A 103 22.12 4.56 1.59
N GLY A 104 23.31 5.07 1.87
CA GLY A 104 24.50 4.89 1.03
C GLY A 104 24.70 6.00 -0.01
N PRO A 105 25.71 5.86 -0.88
CA PRO A 105 26.09 6.89 -1.84
C PRO A 105 25.14 6.95 -3.04
N LEU A 106 24.95 8.15 -3.59
CA LEU A 106 24.15 8.38 -4.79
C LEU A 106 25.00 8.31 -6.07
N SER A 107 24.58 7.47 -7.02
CA SER A 107 25.19 7.42 -8.36
C SER A 107 24.92 8.69 -9.18
N LYS A 108 25.85 9.01 -10.09
CA LYS A 108 25.75 10.21 -10.96
C LYS A 108 24.66 10.08 -12.04
N LYS A 109 24.39 8.85 -12.47
CA LYS A 109 23.45 8.48 -13.54
C LYS A 109 22.89 7.08 -13.29
N TYR A 110 21.69 6.82 -13.79
CA TYR A 110 20.98 5.54 -13.70
C TYR A 110 20.49 5.15 -15.10
N PRO A 111 21.25 4.36 -15.87
CA PRO A 111 20.99 4.16 -17.30
C PRO A 111 19.76 3.29 -17.61
N LYS A 112 19.34 2.45 -16.65
CA LYS A 112 18.23 1.52 -16.80
C LYS A 112 17.56 1.34 -15.43
N VAL A 113 16.39 1.94 -15.27
CA VAL A 113 15.62 2.01 -14.02
C VAL A 113 14.24 1.36 -14.21
N THR A 114 13.77 0.65 -13.19
CA THR A 114 12.39 0.19 -13.07
C THR A 114 11.88 0.37 -11.64
N PHE A 115 10.57 0.58 -11.50
CA PHE A 115 9.86 0.60 -10.21
C PHE A 115 9.14 -0.71 -9.92
N ASP A 116 9.18 -1.65 -10.87
CA ASP A 116 8.61 -2.99 -10.74
C ASP A 116 9.70 -3.97 -10.29
N LYS A 117 9.44 -4.62 -9.15
CA LYS A 117 10.37 -5.57 -8.51
C LYS A 117 10.56 -6.83 -9.35
N GLU A 118 9.50 -7.36 -9.96
CA GLU A 118 9.56 -8.58 -10.78
C GLU A 118 10.31 -8.31 -12.09
N VAL A 119 10.10 -7.14 -12.68
CA VAL A 119 10.84 -6.71 -13.88
C VAL A 119 12.33 -6.56 -13.54
N ALA A 120 12.68 -5.94 -12.40
CA ALA A 120 14.07 -5.83 -11.98
C ALA A 120 14.71 -7.20 -11.73
N PHE A 121 13.98 -8.12 -11.09
CA PHE A 121 14.48 -9.48 -10.83
C PHE A 121 14.80 -10.23 -12.12
N LYS A 122 13.97 -10.08 -13.16
CA LYS A 122 14.18 -10.68 -14.49
C LYS A 122 15.25 -9.96 -15.31
N ASN A 123 15.67 -8.75 -14.91
CA ASN A 123 16.62 -7.91 -15.64
C ASN A 123 17.71 -7.41 -14.68
N ALA A 124 18.74 -8.24 -14.45
CA ALA A 124 19.81 -7.95 -13.48
C ALA A 124 20.62 -6.67 -13.77
N ASP A 125 20.54 -6.14 -14.98
CA ASP A 125 21.15 -4.87 -15.40
C ASP A 125 20.27 -3.63 -15.15
N ALA A 126 19.03 -3.83 -14.68
CA ALA A 126 18.11 -2.77 -14.32
C ALA A 126 18.13 -2.49 -12.81
N GLU A 127 18.14 -1.22 -12.46
CA GLU A 127 18.13 -0.77 -11.07
C GLU A 127 16.68 -0.62 -10.58
N PHE A 128 16.37 -1.32 -9.49
CA PHE A 128 15.06 -1.24 -8.84
C PHE A 128 15.02 -0.03 -7.92
N ILE A 129 14.23 0.98 -8.28
CA ILE A 129 14.05 2.18 -7.46
C ILE A 129 12.76 2.06 -6.65
N SER A 130 12.90 2.10 -5.33
CA SER A 130 11.79 2.10 -4.38
C SER A 130 12.27 2.68 -3.03
N PHE A 131 11.46 2.59 -1.99
CA PHE A 131 11.85 2.97 -0.63
C PHE A 131 13.16 2.28 -0.22
N GLY A 132 14.03 3.02 0.46
CA GLY A 132 15.39 2.62 0.84
C GLY A 132 16.45 2.85 -0.24
N HIS A 133 16.07 3.08 -1.50
CA HIS A 133 17.03 3.37 -2.56
C HIS A 133 17.55 4.83 -2.46
N PRO A 134 18.87 5.09 -2.55
CA PRO A 134 19.44 6.44 -2.38
C PRO A 134 18.79 7.52 -3.22
N LEU A 135 18.48 7.24 -4.49
CA LEU A 135 17.84 8.22 -5.36
C LEU A 135 16.38 8.50 -4.94
N PHE A 136 15.66 7.48 -4.48
CA PHE A 136 14.26 7.64 -4.09
C PHE A 136 14.17 8.43 -2.79
N GLU A 137 14.98 8.07 -1.80
CA GLU A 137 15.05 8.73 -0.50
C GLU A 137 15.51 10.19 -0.62
N ALA A 138 16.47 10.49 -1.51
CA ALA A 138 16.91 11.86 -1.74
C ALA A 138 15.81 12.74 -2.36
N ILE A 139 14.93 12.16 -3.19
CA ILE A 139 13.75 12.87 -3.70
C ILE A 139 12.69 13.05 -2.63
N LEU A 140 12.43 12.02 -1.82
CA LEU A 140 11.48 12.12 -0.70
C LEU A 140 11.88 13.25 0.25
N GLU A 141 13.14 13.29 0.66
CA GLU A 141 13.66 14.32 1.54
C GLU A 141 13.64 15.71 0.86
N TRP A 142 13.91 15.79 -0.44
CA TRP A 142 13.78 17.04 -1.18
C TRP A 142 12.33 17.55 -1.20
N VAL A 143 11.36 16.66 -1.46
CA VAL A 143 9.93 16.97 -1.44
C VAL A 143 9.52 17.45 -0.05
N GLU A 144 9.94 16.74 0.99
CA GLU A 144 9.62 17.10 2.38
C GLU A 144 10.20 18.47 2.75
N LYS A 145 11.49 18.72 2.46
CA LYS A 145 12.15 20.01 2.75
C LYS A 145 11.57 21.16 1.92
N SER A 146 11.24 20.93 0.64
CA SER A 146 10.91 22.00 -0.31
C SER A 146 9.42 22.28 -0.45
N LEU A 147 8.54 21.30 -0.21
CA LEU A 147 7.12 21.38 -0.55
C LEU A 147 6.18 21.27 0.67
N SER A 148 6.64 20.81 1.83
CA SER A 148 5.78 20.66 3.02
C SER A 148 5.09 21.96 3.45
N GLY A 149 5.76 23.11 3.31
CA GLY A 149 5.17 24.41 3.59
C GLY A 149 3.98 24.74 2.67
N LYS A 150 4.02 24.29 1.42
CA LYS A 150 2.94 24.53 0.43
C LYS A 150 1.68 23.73 0.73
N LEU A 151 1.80 22.56 1.36
CA LEU A 151 0.63 21.75 1.77
C LEU A 151 -0.29 22.51 2.73
N LYS A 152 0.25 23.43 3.54
CA LYS A 152 -0.51 24.28 4.47
C LYS A 152 -1.25 25.43 3.79
N ILE A 153 -0.81 25.85 2.61
CA ILE A 153 -1.45 26.89 1.80
C ILE A 153 -2.66 26.30 1.06
N GLY A 154 -2.56 25.03 0.64
CA GLY A 154 -3.57 24.32 -0.11
C GLY A 154 -3.50 24.58 -1.61
N ALA A 155 -4.40 23.93 -2.35
CA ALA A 155 -4.51 24.05 -3.81
C ALA A 155 -5.95 23.78 -4.27
N THR A 156 -6.29 24.23 -5.48
CA THR A 156 -7.59 23.96 -6.10
C THR A 156 -7.46 22.88 -7.18
N PHE A 157 -8.33 21.90 -7.08
CA PHE A 157 -8.48 20.79 -8.01
C PHE A 157 -9.87 20.83 -8.64
N GLU A 158 -9.98 20.26 -9.83
CA GLU A 158 -11.24 20.07 -10.54
C GLU A 158 -11.65 18.60 -10.45
N ASP A 159 -12.91 18.35 -10.12
CA ASP A 159 -13.53 17.03 -10.24
C ASP A 159 -14.03 16.85 -11.69
N PRO A 160 -13.42 15.93 -12.47
CA PRO A 160 -13.84 15.67 -13.85
C PRO A 160 -15.28 15.15 -13.94
N ASP A 161 -15.79 14.47 -12.90
CA ASP A 161 -17.15 13.95 -12.87
C ASP A 161 -18.18 15.05 -12.59
N GLY A 162 -17.75 16.19 -12.03
CA GLY A 162 -18.59 17.33 -11.68
C GLY A 162 -19.54 17.09 -10.50
N LEU A 163 -19.27 16.06 -9.69
CA LEU A 163 -20.11 15.64 -8.57
C LEU A 163 -19.64 16.25 -7.24
N MET A 164 -18.35 16.58 -7.13
CA MET A 164 -17.74 17.09 -5.92
C MET A 164 -17.58 18.60 -5.96
N ASP A 165 -18.15 19.27 -4.96
CA ASP A 165 -17.96 20.70 -4.72
C ASP A 165 -17.74 20.94 -3.22
N GLY A 166 -16.50 21.15 -2.81
CA GLY A 166 -16.18 21.33 -1.39
C GLY A 166 -14.68 21.31 -1.09
N TYR A 167 -14.35 20.89 0.13
CA TYR A 167 -12.99 20.87 0.67
C TYR A 167 -12.59 19.46 1.09
N ALA A 168 -11.40 19.03 0.72
CA ALA A 168 -10.80 17.84 1.29
C ALA A 168 -9.70 18.18 2.28
N VAL A 169 -9.74 17.54 3.44
CA VAL A 169 -8.91 17.86 4.60
C VAL A 169 -8.17 16.61 5.03
N PHE A 170 -6.86 16.72 5.22
CA PHE A 170 -5.96 15.61 5.51
C PHE A 170 -5.34 15.74 6.89
N PHE A 171 -5.39 14.64 7.65
CA PHE A 171 -4.78 14.51 8.96
C PHE A 171 -3.95 13.24 9.04
N GLU A 172 -2.82 13.31 9.73
CA GLU A 172 -2.05 12.14 10.08
C GLU A 172 -2.40 11.74 11.52
N GLY A 173 -2.83 10.49 11.69
CA GLY A 173 -3.10 9.89 12.99
C GLY A 173 -2.03 8.87 13.35
N GLU A 174 -1.54 8.95 14.59
CA GLU A 174 -0.49 8.09 15.10
C GLU A 174 -0.95 7.38 16.37
N VAL A 175 -0.72 6.07 16.41
CA VAL A 175 -0.94 5.21 17.58
C VAL A 175 0.41 4.70 18.05
N LYS A 176 0.71 4.88 19.33
CA LYS A 176 1.95 4.45 19.97
C LYS A 176 1.71 3.23 20.84
N ASP A 177 2.75 2.41 21.02
CA ASP A 177 2.75 1.32 22.00
C ASP A 177 3.18 1.80 23.40
N GLY A 178 3.19 0.90 24.38
CA GLY A 178 3.61 1.18 25.76
C GLY A 178 5.11 1.45 25.92
N ARG A 179 5.88 1.47 24.82
CA ARG A 179 7.29 1.89 24.77
C ARG A 179 7.45 3.29 24.16
N GLY A 180 6.36 3.86 23.65
CA GLY A 180 6.37 5.12 22.90
C GLY A 180 6.77 4.94 21.43
N ASN A 181 6.94 3.71 20.93
CA ASN A 181 7.19 3.46 19.52
C ASN A 181 5.89 3.60 18.73
N ILE A 182 6.00 4.01 17.46
CA ILE A 182 4.85 4.09 16.56
C ILE A 182 4.35 2.67 16.28
N ALA A 183 3.20 2.33 16.84
CA ALA A 183 2.52 1.06 16.61
C ALA A 183 1.75 1.05 15.28
N GLY A 184 1.31 2.22 14.82
CA GLY A 184 0.71 2.44 13.51
C GLY A 184 0.55 3.92 13.21
N LYS A 185 0.68 4.29 11.93
CA LYS A 185 0.52 5.65 11.42
C LYS A 185 -0.35 5.60 10.17
N ARG A 186 -1.33 6.50 10.05
CA ARG A 186 -2.27 6.51 8.92
C ARG A 186 -2.63 7.93 8.51
N LEU A 187 -2.71 8.16 7.20
CA LEU A 187 -3.31 9.35 6.63
C LEU A 187 -4.84 9.18 6.58
N PHE A 188 -5.54 10.07 7.26
CA PHE A 188 -6.99 10.21 7.23
C PHE A 188 -7.36 11.37 6.31
N SER A 189 -8.39 11.18 5.50
CA SER A 189 -8.95 12.25 4.68
C SER A 189 -10.46 12.34 4.86
N PHE A 190 -10.96 13.56 4.90
CA PHE A 190 -12.37 13.87 4.98
C PHE A 190 -12.73 14.85 3.88
N PHE A 191 -13.93 14.71 3.33
CA PHE A 191 -14.50 15.68 2.42
C PHE A 191 -15.61 16.44 3.13
N VAL A 192 -15.58 17.75 3.01
CA VAL A 192 -16.57 18.70 3.51
C VAL A 192 -17.32 19.24 2.32
N ASP A 193 -18.59 18.88 2.20
CA ASP A 193 -19.44 19.34 1.11
C ASP A 193 -19.74 20.84 1.25
N GLY A 194 -19.47 21.62 0.22
CA GLY A 194 -19.56 23.08 0.26
C GLY A 194 -20.99 23.62 0.35
N LYS A 195 -22.01 22.80 0.01
CA LYS A 195 -23.43 23.22 0.04
C LYS A 195 -24.12 22.83 1.33
N SER A 196 -23.97 21.57 1.74
CA SER A 196 -24.61 20.99 2.92
C SER A 196 -23.78 21.14 4.20
N GLY A 197 -22.47 21.37 4.08
CA GLY A 197 -21.54 21.33 5.20
C GLY A 197 -21.34 19.93 5.78
N SER A 198 -21.87 18.89 5.13
CA SER A 198 -21.72 17.50 5.57
C SER A 198 -20.27 17.04 5.45
N ILE A 199 -19.83 16.21 6.41
CA ILE A 199 -18.46 15.73 6.51
C ILE A 199 -18.47 14.22 6.47
N TYR A 200 -17.74 13.65 5.52
CA TYR A 200 -17.62 12.20 5.38
C TYR A 200 -16.16 11.78 5.15
N PRO A 201 -15.75 10.63 5.72
CA PRO A 201 -14.43 10.08 5.45
C PRO A 201 -14.30 9.67 3.99
N LYS A 202 -13.11 9.86 3.43
CA LYS A 202 -12.72 9.38 2.09
C LYS A 202 -11.39 8.64 2.18
N ASN A 203 -11.16 7.72 1.25
CA ASN A 203 -9.85 7.12 1.04
C ASN A 203 -8.93 8.19 0.41
N PRO A 204 -7.74 8.50 0.99
CA PRO A 204 -6.85 9.55 0.47
C PRO A 204 -6.45 9.39 -1.00
N ALA A 205 -6.52 8.17 -1.55
CA ALA A 205 -6.23 7.90 -2.95
C ALA A 205 -7.16 8.63 -3.94
N PHE A 206 -8.35 9.10 -3.50
CA PHE A 206 -9.29 9.83 -4.36
C PHE A 206 -8.69 11.10 -4.98
N ILE A 207 -7.61 11.66 -4.40
CA ILE A 207 -6.92 12.81 -4.97
C ILE A 207 -6.35 12.52 -6.37
N TRP A 208 -6.07 11.26 -6.68
CA TRP A 208 -5.60 10.83 -8.00
C TRP A 208 -6.70 10.86 -9.06
N ASP A 209 -7.96 10.96 -8.66
CA ASP A 209 -9.10 11.08 -9.58
C ASP A 209 -9.41 12.55 -9.91
N LEU A 210 -8.70 13.50 -9.27
CA LEU A 210 -8.89 14.93 -9.44
C LEU A 210 -7.89 15.54 -10.42
N ALA A 211 -8.38 16.44 -11.27
CA ALA A 211 -7.55 17.22 -12.17
C ALA A 211 -6.96 18.46 -11.50
N ARG A 212 -5.76 18.88 -11.91
CA ARG A 212 -5.17 20.15 -11.45
C ARG A 212 -5.82 21.30 -12.21
N LYS A 213 -6.30 22.33 -11.52
CA LYS A 213 -6.73 23.57 -12.18
C LYS A 213 -5.49 24.33 -12.66
N ASN A 214 -5.35 24.52 -13.97
CA ASN A 214 -4.16 25.16 -14.58
C ASN A 214 -3.96 26.63 -14.17
N HIS A 215 -4.99 27.27 -13.61
CA HIS A 215 -4.89 28.61 -13.05
C HIS A 215 -4.85 28.54 -11.52
N ILE A 216 -3.81 29.13 -10.94
CA ILE A 216 -3.74 29.49 -9.52
C ILE A 216 -4.75 30.62 -9.29
N SER A 217 -6.04 30.32 -9.30
CA SER A 217 -6.96 31.08 -8.46
C SER A 217 -6.48 30.79 -7.05
N HIS A 218 -5.89 31.79 -6.39
CA HIS A 218 -5.68 31.74 -4.94
C HIS A 218 -6.96 31.18 -4.32
N PHE A 219 -6.85 30.33 -3.30
CA PHE A 219 -7.97 29.72 -2.57
C PHE A 219 -9.14 30.72 -2.47
N GLU A 220 -10.02 30.72 -3.48
CA GLU A 220 -10.95 31.83 -3.70
C GLU A 220 -12.12 31.47 -2.81
N THR A 221 -11.95 31.79 -1.54
CA THR A 221 -12.96 31.72 -0.51
C THR A 221 -14.04 32.74 -0.87
N ASN A 222 -14.92 32.38 -1.80
CA ASN A 222 -16.26 32.95 -1.86
C ASN A 222 -17.14 32.46 -0.68
N SER A 223 -16.55 31.70 0.26
CA SER A 223 -17.16 31.19 1.48
C SER A 223 -16.31 31.59 2.69
N ASN A 224 -16.93 32.04 3.78
CA ASN A 224 -16.31 32.39 5.08
C ASN A 224 -15.51 31.25 5.77
N GLU A 225 -15.19 30.16 5.08
CA GLU A 225 -14.49 28.99 5.61
C GLU A 225 -12.98 29.16 5.45
N THR A 226 -12.31 29.43 6.56
CA THR A 226 -10.84 29.37 6.63
C THR A 226 -10.39 27.93 6.85
N ILE A 227 -9.13 27.62 6.49
CA ILE A 227 -8.50 26.32 6.81
C ILE A 227 -8.65 25.98 8.31
N GLU A 228 -8.63 26.97 9.19
CA GLU A 228 -8.80 26.77 10.63
C GLU A 228 -10.20 26.26 10.99
N THR A 229 -11.25 26.85 10.41
CA THR A 229 -12.63 26.37 10.62
C THR A 229 -12.85 24.96 10.08
N LEU A 230 -12.22 24.62 8.94
CA LEU A 230 -12.28 23.27 8.37
C LEU A 230 -11.57 22.25 9.28
N LYS A 231 -10.41 22.62 9.83
CA LYS A 231 -9.68 21.77 10.79
C LYS A 231 -10.56 21.44 11.99
N GLU A 232 -11.15 22.44 12.63
CA GLU A 232 -11.99 22.25 13.82
C GLU A 232 -13.18 21.35 13.54
N LYS A 233 -13.90 21.60 12.43
CA LYS A 233 -15.04 20.79 11.99
C LYS A 233 -14.67 19.32 11.77
N VAL A 234 -13.57 19.07 11.06
CA VAL A 234 -13.11 17.71 10.72
C VAL A 234 -12.51 17.00 11.93
N PHE A 235 -11.85 17.73 12.84
CA PHE A 235 -11.21 17.15 14.02
C PHE A 235 -12.21 16.36 14.87
N ALA A 236 -13.45 16.86 15.04
CA ALA A 236 -14.51 16.15 15.76
C ALA A 236 -14.91 14.81 15.12
N LYS A 237 -14.84 14.70 13.79
CA LYS A 237 -15.13 13.45 13.04
C LYS A 237 -13.92 12.52 12.95
N LEU A 238 -12.72 13.06 13.08
CA LEU A 238 -11.47 12.30 13.05
C LEU A 238 -11.27 11.43 14.29
N ILE A 239 -11.64 11.91 15.49
CA ILE A 239 -11.41 11.16 16.73
C ILE A 239 -12.09 9.77 16.73
N PRO A 240 -13.37 9.62 16.34
CA PRO A 240 -13.98 8.29 16.22
C PRO A 240 -13.31 7.38 15.19
N GLU A 241 -12.88 7.91 14.05
CA GLU A 241 -12.18 7.13 13.01
C GLU A 241 -10.79 6.70 13.46
N LEU A 242 -10.08 7.54 14.22
CA LEU A 242 -8.81 7.18 14.84
C LEU A 242 -8.99 6.09 15.92
N ALA A 243 -10.07 6.17 16.70
CA ALA A 243 -10.40 5.14 17.70
C ALA A 243 -10.69 3.78 17.03
N LYS A 244 -11.45 3.75 15.93
CA LYS A 244 -11.66 2.54 15.11
C LYS A 244 -10.34 1.99 14.59
N TYR A 245 -9.45 2.86 14.12
CA TYR A 245 -8.12 2.45 13.68
C TYR A 245 -7.30 1.85 14.82
N GLN A 246 -7.29 2.47 16.01
CA GLN A 246 -6.64 1.92 17.20
C GLN A 246 -7.19 0.54 17.58
N GLU A 247 -8.51 0.34 17.50
CA GLU A 247 -9.14 -0.95 17.76
C GLU A 247 -8.65 -2.03 16.77
N SER A 248 -8.60 -1.70 15.48
CA SER A 248 -8.07 -2.60 14.46
C SER A 248 -6.61 -3.00 14.73
N LEU A 249 -5.78 -2.04 15.15
CA LEU A 249 -4.40 -2.30 15.58
C LEU A 249 -4.36 -3.15 16.85
N SER A 250 -5.26 -2.92 17.80
CA SER A 250 -5.33 -3.70 19.05
C SER A 250 -5.63 -5.17 18.76
N LEU A 251 -6.55 -5.46 17.85
CA LEU A 251 -6.87 -6.82 17.43
C LEU A 251 -5.64 -7.51 16.82
N GLU A 252 -4.94 -6.84 15.91
CA GLU A 252 -3.72 -7.37 15.29
C GLU A 252 -2.58 -7.54 16.32
N ARG A 253 -2.41 -6.60 17.25
CA ARG A 253 -1.40 -6.71 18.34
C ARG A 253 -1.71 -7.85 19.30
N LYS A 254 -2.98 -8.05 19.69
CA LYS A 254 -3.40 -9.21 20.49
C LYS A 254 -3.08 -10.52 19.79
N ARG A 255 -3.34 -10.59 18.49
CA ARG A 255 -3.00 -11.76 17.68
C ARG A 255 -1.48 -12.02 17.64
N GLN A 256 -0.67 -10.99 17.38
CA GLN A 256 0.79 -11.10 17.38
C GLN A 256 1.32 -11.51 18.76
N ALA A 257 0.75 -10.98 19.84
CA ALA A 257 1.07 -11.36 21.20
C ALA A 257 0.80 -12.85 21.47
N GLN A 258 -0.37 -13.36 21.09
CA GLN A 258 -0.69 -14.78 21.23
C GLN A 258 0.30 -15.69 20.49
N ILE A 259 0.77 -15.27 19.32
CA ILE A 259 1.80 -16.00 18.56
C ILE A 259 3.14 -15.99 19.33
N LYS A 260 3.57 -14.83 19.82
CA LYS A 260 4.81 -14.69 20.61
C LYS A 260 4.75 -15.47 21.92
N GLU A 261 3.59 -15.52 22.59
CA GLU A 261 3.37 -16.33 23.79
C GLU A 261 3.39 -17.82 23.48
N LYS A 262 2.67 -18.25 22.42
CA LYS A 262 2.57 -19.67 22.07
C LYS A 262 3.91 -20.26 21.64
N TYR A 263 4.72 -19.52 20.88
CA TYR A 263 5.97 -20.05 20.32
C TYR A 263 7.22 -19.52 21.03
N GLY A 264 7.35 -18.21 21.22
CA GLY A 264 8.55 -17.61 21.81
C GLY A 264 8.69 -17.93 23.29
N VAL A 265 7.66 -17.64 24.09
CA VAL A 265 7.66 -17.87 25.55
C VAL A 265 7.80 -19.36 25.85
N LYS A 266 6.95 -20.23 25.26
CA LYS A 266 7.02 -21.68 25.50
C LYS A 266 8.36 -22.29 25.07
N SER A 267 8.97 -21.83 23.97
CA SER A 267 10.27 -22.33 23.51
C SER A 267 11.37 -21.98 24.51
N LEU A 268 11.42 -20.73 24.99
CA LEU A 268 12.40 -20.31 26.00
C LEU A 268 12.23 -21.09 27.31
N GLU A 269 10.98 -21.30 27.76
CA GLU A 269 10.69 -22.12 28.94
C GLU A 269 11.18 -23.56 28.77
N GLN A 270 10.97 -24.18 27.60
CA GLN A 270 11.48 -25.52 27.31
C GLN A 270 13.02 -25.58 27.27
N LEU A 271 13.69 -24.57 26.70
CA LEU A 271 15.14 -24.50 26.66
C LEU A 271 15.74 -24.35 28.06
N ILE A 272 15.13 -23.54 28.92
CA ILE A 272 15.54 -23.39 30.32
C ILE A 272 15.40 -24.73 31.06
N ILE A 273 14.25 -25.41 30.91
CA ILE A 273 14.03 -26.74 31.51
C ILE A 273 15.07 -27.77 31.02
N LYS A 274 15.44 -27.73 29.75
CA LYS A 274 16.47 -28.62 29.18
C LYS A 274 17.84 -28.33 29.80
N LEU A 275 18.23 -27.05 29.91
CA LEU A 275 19.49 -26.65 30.54
C LEU A 275 19.53 -27.04 32.02
N ASP A 276 18.42 -26.92 32.74
CA ASP A 276 18.31 -27.36 34.13
C ASP A 276 18.57 -28.86 34.27
N ARG A 277 17.98 -29.69 33.39
CA ARG A 277 18.24 -31.14 33.37
C ARG A 277 19.70 -31.45 33.06
N ASP A 278 20.32 -30.72 32.13
CA ASP A 278 21.73 -30.90 31.79
C ASP A 278 22.65 -30.51 32.96
N LEU A 279 22.34 -29.41 33.65
CA LEU A 279 23.09 -28.94 34.82
C LEU A 279 23.02 -29.94 35.96
N ILE A 280 21.83 -30.50 36.27
CA ILE A 280 21.67 -31.56 37.28
C ILE A 280 22.63 -32.73 37.01
N LYS A 281 22.67 -33.22 35.76
CA LYS A 281 23.59 -34.30 35.36
C LYS A 281 25.07 -33.92 35.49
N LEU A 282 25.42 -32.66 35.23
CA LEU A 282 26.79 -32.19 35.36
C LEU A 282 27.21 -32.07 36.83
N TYR A 283 26.35 -31.56 37.72
CA TYR A 283 26.63 -31.53 39.15
C TYR A 283 26.79 -32.94 39.74
N GLU A 284 26.01 -33.93 39.28
CA GLU A 284 26.20 -35.34 39.66
C GLU A 284 27.56 -35.91 39.22
N ARG A 285 28.07 -35.49 38.06
CA ARG A 285 29.40 -35.90 37.57
C ARG A 285 30.52 -35.20 38.34
N GLN A 286 30.32 -33.92 38.66
CA GLN A 286 31.24 -33.14 39.48
C GLN A 286 31.40 -33.74 40.88
N SER A 287 30.31 -34.17 41.52
CA SER A 287 30.35 -34.81 42.85
C SER A 287 31.04 -36.18 42.83
N LYS A 288 31.10 -36.85 41.67
CA LYS A 288 31.89 -38.07 41.43
C LYS A 288 33.37 -37.78 41.12
N GLY A 289 33.79 -36.51 41.12
CA GLY A 289 35.18 -36.09 40.93
C GLY A 289 35.59 -35.79 39.48
N GLU A 290 34.65 -35.73 38.53
CA GLU A 290 34.94 -35.32 37.15
C GLU A 290 35.16 -33.80 37.03
N LYS A 291 36.16 -33.38 36.23
CA LYS A 291 36.42 -31.95 35.95
C LYS A 291 35.45 -31.39 34.91
N VAL A 292 34.30 -30.89 35.37
CA VAL A 292 33.24 -30.32 34.50
C VAL A 292 32.91 -28.85 34.81
N ASP A 293 33.67 -28.17 35.68
CA ASP A 293 33.39 -26.82 36.19
C ASP A 293 33.17 -25.77 35.07
N LEU A 294 34.02 -25.80 34.04
CA LEU A 294 33.93 -24.86 32.91
C LEU A 294 32.66 -25.09 32.07
N VAL A 295 32.23 -26.35 31.92
CA VAL A 295 31.00 -26.69 31.17
C VAL A 295 29.76 -26.28 31.96
N ILE A 296 29.79 -26.45 33.29
CA ILE A 296 28.75 -25.97 34.19
C ILE A 296 28.62 -24.44 34.09
N GLY A 297 29.73 -23.71 34.23
CA GLY A 297 29.73 -22.24 34.15
C GLY A 297 29.15 -21.72 32.82
N ASN A 298 29.54 -22.32 31.69
CA ASN A 298 29.00 -21.96 30.38
C ASN A 298 27.49 -22.20 30.27
N LYS A 299 26.99 -23.33 30.79
CA LYS A 299 25.55 -23.64 30.77
C LYS A 299 24.74 -22.79 31.73
N GLU A 300 25.28 -22.45 32.91
CA GLU A 300 24.67 -21.50 33.83
C GLU A 300 24.54 -20.11 33.21
N GLU A 301 25.59 -19.62 32.53
CA GLU A 301 25.53 -18.34 31.82
C GLU A 301 24.49 -18.38 30.69
N GLN A 302 24.45 -19.45 29.92
CA GLN A 302 23.44 -19.65 28.88
C GLN A 302 22.02 -19.66 29.45
N LYS A 303 21.80 -20.32 30.59
CA LYS A 303 20.51 -20.34 31.28
C LYS A 303 20.08 -18.93 31.70
N LYS A 304 20.98 -18.18 32.36
CA LYS A 304 20.72 -16.79 32.78
C LYS A 304 20.34 -15.90 31.59
N ARG A 305 21.00 -16.07 30.43
CA ARG A 305 20.66 -15.35 29.19
C ARG A 305 19.23 -15.67 28.73
N TYR A 306 18.81 -16.94 28.75
CA TYR A 306 17.44 -17.31 28.37
C TYR A 306 16.39 -16.86 29.37
N GLU A 307 16.67 -16.88 30.67
CA GLU A 307 15.77 -16.33 31.70
C GLU A 307 15.57 -14.83 31.49
N HIS A 308 16.66 -14.07 31.28
CA HIS A 308 16.57 -12.66 30.98
C HIS A 308 15.82 -12.37 29.68
N ALA A 309 16.05 -13.18 28.64
CA ALA A 309 15.31 -13.06 27.37
C ALA A 309 13.81 -13.36 27.56
N LEU A 310 13.44 -14.34 28.39
CA LEU A 310 12.06 -14.70 28.68
C LEU A 310 11.32 -13.58 29.42
N GLU A 311 11.92 -13.03 30.48
CA GLU A 311 11.38 -11.88 31.20
C GLU A 311 11.21 -10.67 30.27
N THR A 312 12.24 -10.37 29.49
CA THR A 312 12.22 -9.28 28.51
C THR A 312 11.12 -9.49 27.48
N LEU A 313 10.95 -10.70 26.94
CA LEU A 313 9.91 -11.04 25.97
C LEU A 313 8.51 -10.86 26.58
N LYS A 314 8.27 -11.38 27.78
CA LYS A 314 6.98 -11.23 28.50
C LYS A 314 6.64 -9.75 28.72
N LYS A 315 7.61 -8.94 29.14
CA LYS A 315 7.44 -7.48 29.29
C LYS A 315 7.15 -6.80 27.95
N THR A 316 7.88 -7.18 26.90
CA THR A 316 7.70 -6.67 25.53
C THR A 316 6.28 -6.90 25.03
N ILE A 317 5.78 -8.13 25.14
CA ILE A 317 4.45 -8.52 24.67
C ILE A 317 3.36 -7.68 25.35
N LYS A 318 3.48 -7.41 26.66
CA LYS A 318 2.54 -6.56 27.38
C LYS A 318 2.60 -5.11 26.91
N GLN A 319 3.79 -4.57 26.73
CA GLN A 319 3.99 -3.18 26.30
C GLN A 319 3.49 -2.95 24.86
N GLU A 320 3.72 -3.89 23.94
CA GLU A 320 3.26 -3.80 22.55
C GLU A 320 1.73 -3.80 22.40
N GLN A 321 1.01 -4.37 23.38
CA GLN A 321 -0.45 -4.36 23.41
C GLN A 321 -1.03 -3.07 23.99
N ALA A 322 -0.26 -2.32 24.77
CA ALA A 322 -0.70 -1.08 25.39
C ALA A 322 -0.68 0.05 24.36
N LEU A 323 -1.76 0.19 23.60
CA LEU A 323 -1.87 1.19 22.54
C LEU A 323 -2.44 2.51 23.06
N THR A 324 -1.82 3.62 22.70
CA THR A 324 -2.27 4.98 23.00
C THR A 324 -2.34 5.83 21.74
N MET A 325 -3.35 6.69 21.64
CA MET A 325 -3.51 7.61 20.51
C MET A 325 -2.73 8.90 20.77
N SER A 326 -1.96 9.36 19.79
CA SER A 326 -1.38 10.69 19.80
C SER A 326 -2.39 11.70 19.20
N SER A 327 -2.22 12.99 19.53
CA SER A 327 -3.02 14.03 18.89
C SER A 327 -2.77 14.03 17.38
N PRO A 328 -3.82 13.99 16.53
CA PRO A 328 -3.65 14.03 15.09
C PRO A 328 -2.96 15.31 14.62
N SER A 329 -2.07 15.19 13.64
CA SER A 329 -1.40 16.32 13.01
C SER A 329 -2.11 16.70 11.72
N PHE A 330 -2.37 17.99 11.53
CA PHE A 330 -2.91 18.49 10.27
C PHE A 330 -1.83 18.47 9.18
N VAL A 331 -2.16 17.87 8.03
CA VAL A 331 -1.25 17.76 6.89
C VAL A 331 -1.50 18.87 5.87
N GLY A 332 -2.76 19.04 5.45
CA GLY A 332 -3.13 20.00 4.42
C GLY A 332 -4.61 19.96 4.07
N ALA A 333 -5.03 20.90 3.23
CA ALA A 333 -6.38 20.94 2.69
C ALA A 333 -6.36 21.36 1.21
N ILE A 334 -7.30 20.84 0.43
CA ILE A 334 -7.49 21.20 -0.97
C ILE A 334 -8.95 21.59 -1.23
N ARG A 335 -9.17 22.52 -2.16
CA ARG A 335 -10.49 22.86 -2.70
C ARG A 335 -10.76 21.97 -3.91
N VAL A 336 -11.93 21.35 -3.98
CA VAL A 336 -12.35 20.53 -5.13
C VAL A 336 -13.58 21.15 -5.75
N VAL A 337 -13.47 21.71 -6.95
CA VAL A 337 -14.58 22.31 -7.70
C VAL A 337 -15.04 21.40 -8.84
N PRO A 338 -16.31 21.43 -9.26
CA PRO A 338 -16.74 20.76 -10.48
C PRO A 338 -16.02 21.30 -11.71
N ALA A 339 -15.61 20.43 -12.65
CA ALA A 339 -15.04 20.88 -13.92
C ALA A 339 -16.07 21.62 -14.79
N GLU A 340 -15.69 22.80 -15.33
CA GLU A 340 -16.56 23.65 -16.17
C GLU A 340 -16.95 22.99 -17.51
N LYS A 341 -16.08 22.13 -18.04
CA LYS A 341 -16.26 21.41 -19.31
C LYS A 341 -16.10 19.90 -19.08
N SER A 342 -17.08 19.27 -18.44
CA SER A 342 -17.24 17.82 -18.55
C SER A 342 -17.77 17.51 -19.96
N GLU A 343 -17.08 16.67 -20.73
CA GLU A 343 -17.67 16.12 -21.97
C GLU A 343 -19.01 15.45 -21.60
N PRO A 344 -20.15 15.82 -22.22
CA PRO A 344 -21.46 15.28 -21.87
C PRO A 344 -21.53 13.74 -21.95
N SER A 345 -20.71 13.13 -22.80
CA SER A 345 -20.57 11.68 -23.01
C SER A 345 -19.88 10.93 -21.87
N MET A 346 -19.26 11.64 -20.92
CA MET A 346 -18.50 11.06 -19.81
C MET A 346 -19.06 11.38 -18.42
N ARG A 347 -20.19 12.09 -18.32
CA ARG A 347 -20.86 12.30 -17.03
C ARG A 347 -21.41 10.99 -16.49
N LYS A 348 -21.15 10.73 -15.21
CA LYS A 348 -21.71 9.59 -14.50
C LYS A 348 -23.22 9.72 -14.41
N ASP A 349 -23.93 8.77 -14.98
CA ASP A 349 -25.36 8.61 -14.78
C ASP A 349 -25.57 7.52 -13.73
N VAL A 350 -25.97 7.94 -12.53
CA VAL A 350 -26.10 7.08 -11.35
C VAL A 350 -27.06 5.91 -11.63
N ALA A 351 -28.12 6.12 -12.41
CA ALA A 351 -29.07 5.05 -12.72
C ALA A 351 -28.44 3.98 -13.64
N ILE A 352 -27.64 4.42 -14.61
CA ILE A 352 -26.93 3.53 -15.54
C ILE A 352 -25.81 2.77 -14.82
N GLU A 353 -25.09 3.42 -13.90
CA GLU A 353 -24.04 2.79 -13.09
C GLU A 353 -24.62 1.71 -12.17
N GLN A 354 -25.74 2.00 -11.48
CA GLN A 354 -26.43 1.03 -10.64
C GLN A 354 -26.88 -0.20 -11.43
N LEU A 355 -27.47 0.01 -12.61
CA LEU A 355 -27.87 -1.09 -13.47
C LEU A 355 -26.67 -1.90 -13.96
N GLY A 356 -25.57 -1.23 -14.33
CA GLY A 356 -24.32 -1.90 -14.72
C GLY A 356 -23.74 -2.77 -13.60
N MET A 357 -23.76 -2.26 -12.36
CA MET A 357 -23.31 -2.99 -11.18
C MET A 357 -24.17 -4.23 -10.91
N GLU A 358 -25.49 -4.11 -11.00
CA GLU A 358 -26.41 -5.24 -10.84
C GLU A 358 -26.13 -6.34 -11.87
N ILE A 359 -25.99 -5.96 -13.15
CA ILE A 359 -25.65 -6.91 -14.23
C ILE A 359 -24.32 -7.60 -13.96
N ALA A 360 -23.29 -6.87 -13.54
CA ALA A 360 -21.97 -7.42 -13.26
C ALA A 360 -21.98 -8.41 -12.07
N LEU A 361 -22.72 -8.08 -11.00
CA LEU A 361 -22.88 -8.96 -9.84
C LEU A 361 -23.61 -10.25 -10.21
N ASN A 362 -24.73 -10.13 -10.92
CA ASN A 362 -25.50 -11.29 -11.38
C ASN A 362 -24.67 -12.18 -12.31
N PHE A 363 -23.92 -11.60 -13.25
CA PHE A 363 -23.03 -12.35 -14.12
C PHE A 363 -21.98 -13.16 -13.35
N GLU A 364 -21.40 -12.59 -12.28
CA GLU A 364 -20.45 -13.34 -11.45
C GLU A 364 -21.12 -14.49 -10.69
N ILE A 365 -22.34 -14.28 -10.16
CA ILE A 365 -23.12 -15.32 -9.46
C ILE A 365 -23.49 -16.45 -10.43
N ASP A 366 -24.00 -16.12 -11.61
CA ASP A 366 -24.41 -17.08 -12.66
C ASP A 366 -23.24 -17.92 -13.17
N ASN A 367 -22.00 -17.46 -12.95
CA ASN A 367 -20.77 -18.16 -13.29
C ASN A 367 -20.13 -18.90 -12.09
N ASP A 368 -20.91 -19.23 -11.06
CA ASP A 368 -20.46 -19.92 -9.84
C ASP A 368 -19.34 -19.19 -9.07
N ARG A 369 -19.37 -17.85 -9.06
CA ARG A 369 -18.43 -17.02 -8.31
C ARG A 369 -19.14 -16.31 -7.16
N LYS A 370 -18.36 -15.81 -6.21
CA LYS A 370 -18.84 -15.08 -5.03
C LYS A 370 -18.41 -13.62 -5.11
N PRO A 371 -19.22 -12.73 -5.70
CA PRO A 371 -18.91 -11.31 -5.76
C PRO A 371 -19.27 -10.58 -4.46
N GLU A 372 -18.51 -9.53 -4.16
CA GLU A 372 -18.67 -8.58 -3.06
C GLU A 372 -18.51 -7.16 -3.64
N ASP A 373 -19.48 -6.28 -3.38
CA ASP A 373 -19.41 -4.87 -3.77
C ASP A 373 -18.52 -4.09 -2.79
N VAL A 374 -17.48 -3.47 -3.33
CA VAL A 374 -16.48 -2.68 -2.60
C VAL A 374 -16.29 -1.29 -3.22
N SER A 375 -17.19 -0.87 -4.11
CA SER A 375 -17.14 0.41 -4.84
C SER A 375 -17.01 1.62 -3.90
N ALA A 376 -17.65 1.57 -2.73
CA ALA A 376 -17.60 2.62 -1.72
C ALA A 376 -16.21 2.80 -1.06
N GLU A 377 -15.33 1.79 -1.13
CA GLU A 377 -14.00 1.82 -0.50
C GLU A 377 -12.94 2.58 -1.35
N ASN A 378 -13.26 2.90 -2.61
CA ASN A 378 -12.36 3.48 -3.60
C ASN A 378 -11.02 2.73 -3.73
N LEU A 379 -11.11 1.40 -3.88
CA LEU A 379 -9.95 0.52 -4.05
C LEU A 379 -9.44 0.47 -5.51
N GLY A 380 -10.02 1.27 -6.42
CA GLY A 380 -9.73 1.28 -7.86
C GLY A 380 -10.30 0.08 -8.63
N PHE A 381 -11.33 -0.56 -8.05
CA PHE A 381 -12.23 -1.54 -8.65
C PHE A 381 -13.52 -1.56 -7.83
N ASP A 382 -14.62 -1.98 -8.43
CA ASP A 382 -15.96 -1.95 -7.82
C ASP A 382 -16.35 -3.27 -7.17
N ILE A 383 -15.97 -4.40 -7.77
CA ILE A 383 -16.39 -5.74 -7.33
C ILE A 383 -15.16 -6.61 -7.06
N ARG A 384 -15.16 -7.26 -5.90
CA ARG A 384 -14.23 -8.34 -5.54
C ARG A 384 -14.95 -9.67 -5.70
N SER A 385 -14.46 -10.55 -6.56
CA SER A 385 -15.11 -11.85 -6.81
C SER A 385 -14.14 -13.00 -6.61
N ILE A 386 -14.62 -14.13 -6.05
CA ILE A 386 -13.82 -15.33 -5.82
C ILE A 386 -14.46 -16.52 -6.54
N ASP A 387 -13.67 -17.24 -7.34
CA ASP A 387 -14.11 -18.46 -7.99
C ASP A 387 -14.06 -19.71 -7.07
N LYS A 388 -14.58 -20.83 -7.55
CA LYS A 388 -14.58 -22.11 -6.82
C LYS A 388 -13.19 -22.63 -6.43
N ASN A 389 -12.14 -22.20 -7.13
CA ASN A 389 -10.75 -22.59 -6.88
C ASN A 389 -10.05 -21.62 -5.92
N GLY A 390 -10.76 -20.61 -5.40
CA GLY A 390 -10.21 -19.57 -4.55
C GLY A 390 -9.42 -18.49 -5.30
N LYS A 391 -9.51 -18.43 -6.63
CA LYS A 391 -8.88 -17.37 -7.42
C LYS A 391 -9.73 -16.11 -7.34
N ARG A 392 -9.06 -14.98 -7.04
CA ARG A 392 -9.69 -13.66 -6.94
C ARG A 392 -9.76 -12.97 -8.29
N ARG A 393 -10.80 -12.17 -8.48
CA ARG A 393 -10.99 -11.23 -9.58
C ARG A 393 -11.30 -9.87 -9.00
N TYR A 394 -10.61 -8.86 -9.52
CA TYR A 394 -10.82 -7.45 -9.21
C TYR A 394 -11.51 -6.84 -10.44
N ILE A 395 -12.76 -6.44 -10.30
CA ILE A 395 -13.61 -6.08 -11.43
C ILE A 395 -13.99 -4.61 -11.31
N GLU A 396 -13.66 -3.85 -12.35
CA GLU A 396 -14.12 -2.47 -12.56
C GLU A 396 -15.30 -2.48 -13.53
N VAL A 397 -16.37 -1.76 -13.20
CA VAL A 397 -17.62 -1.79 -13.97
C VAL A 397 -17.88 -0.44 -14.62
N LYS A 398 -17.96 -0.41 -15.95
CA LYS A 398 -18.33 0.79 -16.71
C LYS A 398 -19.58 0.54 -17.53
N ALA A 399 -20.63 1.33 -17.28
CA ALA A 399 -21.89 1.21 -18.00
C ALA A 399 -22.17 2.44 -18.89
N ARG A 400 -22.86 2.21 -20.01
CA ARG A 400 -23.31 3.23 -20.97
C ARG A 400 -24.74 2.95 -21.44
N ALA A 401 -25.54 4.01 -21.58
CA ALA A 401 -26.94 3.91 -22.04
C ALA A 401 -27.08 3.26 -23.42
N ALA A 402 -26.20 3.60 -24.36
CA ALA A 402 -26.21 3.12 -25.74
C ALA A 402 -24.84 2.53 -26.12
N GLY A 403 -23.87 3.37 -26.44
CA GLY A 403 -22.49 2.97 -26.66
C GLY A 403 -21.58 4.18 -26.54
N GLY A 404 -20.27 3.97 -26.63
CA GLY A 404 -19.31 5.07 -26.55
C GLY A 404 -18.05 4.69 -25.82
N ALA A 405 -17.11 5.64 -25.80
CA ALA A 405 -15.86 5.46 -25.08
C ALA A 405 -16.12 5.32 -23.58
N VAL A 406 -15.29 4.51 -22.92
CA VAL A 406 -15.25 4.42 -21.47
C VAL A 406 -13.96 5.03 -20.95
N ALA A 407 -14.03 5.66 -19.79
CA ALA A 407 -12.88 6.31 -19.17
C ALA A 407 -12.59 5.65 -17.83
N LEU A 408 -11.35 5.20 -17.66
CA LEU A 408 -10.83 4.78 -16.37
C LEU A 408 -10.17 5.96 -15.65
N THR A 409 -10.36 6.05 -14.33
CA THR A 409 -9.57 6.97 -13.51
C THR A 409 -8.09 6.53 -13.47
N GLN A 410 -7.23 7.39 -12.95
CA GLN A 410 -5.84 7.02 -12.73
C GLN A 410 -5.69 5.93 -11.67
N ASN A 411 -6.49 5.95 -10.60
CA ASN A 411 -6.51 4.90 -9.58
C ASN A 411 -6.90 3.54 -10.19
N GLU A 412 -7.98 3.50 -10.96
CA GLU A 412 -8.48 2.29 -11.64
C GLU A 412 -7.43 1.73 -12.62
N TRP A 413 -6.81 2.59 -13.45
CA TRP A 413 -5.78 2.15 -14.38
C TRP A 413 -4.53 1.61 -13.68
N PHE A 414 -4.08 2.24 -12.59
CA PHE A 414 -2.93 1.74 -11.82
C PHE A 414 -3.23 0.40 -11.15
N LYS A 415 -4.47 0.17 -10.69
CA LYS A 415 -4.88 -1.14 -10.17
C LYS A 415 -4.95 -2.18 -11.27
N ALA A 416 -5.39 -1.82 -12.47
CA ALA A 416 -5.36 -2.70 -13.64
C ALA A 416 -3.94 -3.15 -14.00
N GLN A 417 -2.97 -2.23 -14.00
CA GLN A 417 -1.56 -2.56 -14.25
C GLN A 417 -1.00 -3.51 -13.20
N ARG A 418 -1.29 -3.24 -11.93
CA ARG A 418 -0.80 -4.02 -10.80
C ARG A 418 -1.38 -5.44 -10.74
N PHE A 419 -2.70 -5.57 -10.88
CA PHE A 419 -3.38 -6.85 -10.71
C PHE A 419 -3.36 -7.69 -12.00
N GLY A 420 -3.10 -7.08 -13.15
CA GLY A 420 -2.83 -7.78 -14.41
C GLY A 420 -3.91 -8.82 -14.74
N ASP A 421 -3.54 -10.11 -14.70
CA ASP A 421 -4.42 -11.23 -15.06
C ASP A 421 -5.55 -11.50 -14.05
N ASP A 422 -5.49 -10.89 -12.88
CA ASP A 422 -6.55 -10.93 -11.87
C ASP A 422 -7.48 -9.70 -11.96
N TYR A 423 -7.16 -8.70 -12.81
CA TYR A 423 -8.02 -7.54 -13.06
C TYR A 423 -8.89 -7.70 -14.29
N TYR A 424 -10.14 -7.26 -14.18
CA TYR A 424 -11.13 -7.31 -15.24
C TYR A 424 -11.83 -5.97 -15.37
N LEU A 425 -12.09 -5.56 -16.60
CA LEU A 425 -12.96 -4.44 -16.91
C LEU A 425 -14.24 -4.98 -17.54
N TYR A 426 -15.38 -4.74 -16.89
CA TYR A 426 -16.70 -5.13 -17.37
C TYR A 426 -17.33 -3.89 -17.98
N VAL A 427 -17.53 -3.91 -19.29
CA VAL A 427 -18.19 -2.81 -20.00
C VAL A 427 -19.59 -3.23 -20.41
N ILE A 428 -20.59 -2.57 -19.84
CA ILE A 428 -21.99 -2.77 -20.20
C ILE A 428 -22.40 -1.67 -21.18
N ILE A 429 -22.70 -2.05 -22.41
CA ILE A 429 -23.26 -1.15 -23.42
C ILE A 429 -24.76 -1.43 -23.59
N ASN A 430 -25.50 -0.46 -24.11
CA ASN A 430 -26.95 -0.50 -24.27
C ASN A 430 -27.73 -0.74 -22.96
N ALA A 431 -27.17 -0.31 -21.83
CA ALA A 431 -27.72 -0.58 -20.50
C ALA A 431 -29.19 -0.13 -20.37
N ALA A 432 -29.60 0.96 -21.04
CA ALA A 432 -30.96 1.48 -20.95
C ALA A 432 -31.99 0.71 -21.80
N THR A 433 -31.57 -0.25 -22.63
CA THR A 433 -32.46 -0.97 -23.56
C THR A 433 -32.24 -2.47 -23.52
N ASN A 434 -31.23 -2.99 -24.23
CA ASN A 434 -30.83 -4.38 -24.22
C ASN A 434 -29.36 -4.49 -23.84
N PRO A 435 -29.05 -4.62 -22.53
CA PRO A 435 -27.69 -4.59 -22.05
C PRO A 435 -26.84 -5.70 -22.66
N SER A 436 -25.61 -5.37 -23.05
CA SER A 436 -24.61 -6.34 -23.50
C SER A 436 -23.32 -6.13 -22.71
N LEU A 437 -22.80 -7.22 -22.15
CA LEU A 437 -21.65 -7.22 -21.26
C LEU A 437 -20.39 -7.65 -22.03
N HIS A 438 -19.38 -6.79 -22.02
CA HIS A 438 -18.05 -7.07 -22.56
C HIS A 438 -17.08 -7.29 -21.40
N VAL A 439 -16.48 -8.49 -21.34
CA VAL A 439 -15.54 -8.88 -20.28
C VAL A 439 -14.11 -8.79 -20.79
N ILE A 440 -13.36 -7.81 -20.30
CA ILE A 440 -11.98 -7.56 -20.72
C ILE A 440 -11.04 -7.97 -19.60
N LYS A 441 -10.31 -9.08 -19.80
CA LYS A 441 -9.26 -9.53 -18.88
C LYS A 441 -7.96 -8.75 -19.13
N ASN A 442 -7.31 -8.33 -18.04
CA ASN A 442 -6.03 -7.62 -18.06
C ASN A 442 -6.03 -6.42 -19.04
N PRO A 443 -6.91 -5.42 -18.82
CA PRO A 443 -7.04 -4.27 -19.71
C PRO A 443 -5.74 -3.49 -19.87
N ALA A 444 -4.85 -3.50 -18.87
CA ALA A 444 -3.52 -2.89 -18.95
C ALA A 444 -2.63 -3.49 -20.06
N LYS A 445 -2.77 -4.79 -20.32
CA LYS A 445 -2.03 -5.50 -21.38
C LYS A 445 -2.75 -5.45 -22.71
N THR A 446 -4.08 -5.61 -22.71
CA THR A 446 -4.90 -5.81 -23.91
C THR A 446 -5.32 -4.49 -24.56
N LEU A 447 -5.57 -3.45 -23.79
CA LEU A 447 -6.05 -2.16 -24.30
C LEU A 447 -4.91 -1.16 -24.50
N ARG A 448 -5.19 -0.13 -25.30
CA ARG A 448 -4.33 1.04 -25.54
C ARG A 448 -5.16 2.30 -25.32
N PRO A 449 -5.43 2.69 -24.07
CA PRO A 449 -6.21 3.89 -23.80
C PRO A 449 -5.41 5.16 -24.11
N GLU A 450 -6.12 6.20 -24.53
CA GLU A 450 -5.57 7.55 -24.67
C GLU A 450 -5.55 8.23 -23.28
N LYS A 451 -4.36 8.62 -22.81
CA LYS A 451 -4.21 9.36 -21.55
C LYS A 451 -4.57 10.83 -21.75
N ARG A 452 -5.71 11.26 -21.22
CA ARG A 452 -6.13 12.67 -21.21
C ARG A 452 -5.63 13.33 -19.93
N ILE A 453 -4.53 14.07 -20.06
CA ILE A 453 -3.83 14.73 -18.94
C ILE A 453 -4.74 15.76 -18.25
N GLU A 454 -5.54 16.51 -19.02
CA GLU A 454 -6.43 17.55 -18.50
C GLU A 454 -7.55 16.99 -17.62
N SER A 455 -8.07 15.80 -17.92
CA SER A 455 -9.15 15.16 -17.14
C SER A 455 -8.65 14.05 -16.21
N VAL A 456 -7.35 13.74 -16.20
CA VAL A 456 -6.74 12.63 -15.44
C VAL A 456 -7.47 11.30 -15.73
N ARG A 457 -7.78 11.04 -17.01
CA ARG A 457 -8.48 9.82 -17.46
C ARG A 457 -7.69 9.04 -18.50
N TYR A 458 -7.94 7.74 -18.52
CA TYR A 458 -7.53 6.81 -19.57
C TYR A 458 -8.77 6.44 -20.40
N VAL A 459 -8.87 6.98 -21.61
CA VAL A 459 -10.05 6.81 -22.48
C VAL A 459 -9.86 5.63 -23.42
N ILE A 460 -10.79 4.67 -23.37
CA ILE A 460 -10.82 3.46 -24.18
C ILE A 460 -11.89 3.66 -25.26
N SER A 461 -11.51 3.50 -26.53
CA SER A 461 -12.41 3.67 -27.68
C SER A 461 -13.40 2.52 -27.83
N PRO A 462 -14.62 2.76 -28.37
CA PRO A 462 -15.62 1.72 -28.62
C PRO A 462 -15.08 0.52 -29.40
N ASP A 463 -14.26 0.76 -30.42
CA ASP A 463 -13.70 -0.30 -31.29
C ASP A 463 -12.84 -1.30 -30.50
N GLN A 464 -12.15 -0.84 -29.45
CA GLN A 464 -11.36 -1.72 -28.59
C GLN A 464 -12.26 -2.57 -27.68
N ILE A 465 -13.42 -2.04 -27.28
CA ILE A 465 -14.39 -2.73 -26.40
C ILE A 465 -15.12 -3.83 -27.17
N LEU A 466 -15.57 -3.52 -28.39
CA LEU A 466 -16.35 -4.45 -29.22
C LEU A 466 -15.55 -5.69 -29.64
N GLN A 467 -14.22 -5.64 -29.64
CA GLN A 467 -13.34 -6.79 -29.89
C GLN A 467 -13.38 -7.85 -28.78
N HIS A 468 -13.94 -7.52 -27.62
CA HIS A 468 -13.98 -8.38 -26.43
C HIS A 468 -15.41 -8.78 -26.02
N HIS A 469 -16.28 -9.05 -27.00
CA HIS A 469 -17.64 -9.52 -26.75
C HIS A 469 -17.64 -10.92 -26.12
N HIS A 470 -18.41 -11.08 -25.04
CA HIS A 470 -18.69 -12.38 -24.43
C HIS A 470 -20.15 -12.71 -24.73
N GLU A 471 -20.40 -13.85 -25.38
CA GLU A 471 -21.75 -14.44 -25.48
C GLU A 471 -22.17 -15.05 -24.15
#